data_AF-A0A0V8RW21-F1
#
_entry.id   AF-A0A0V8RW21-F1
#
_cell.length_a   1.000
_cell.length_b   1.000
_cell.length_c   1.000
_cell.angle_alpha   90.00
_cell.angle_beta   90.00
_cell.angle_gamma   90.00
#
_symmetry.space_group_name_H-M   'P 1'
#
loop_
_entity.id
_entity.type
_entity.pdbx_description
1 polymer ?
#
loop_
_entity_poly.entity_id
_entity_poly.type
_entity_poly.pdbx_seq_one_letter_code
_entity_poly.pdbx_strand_id
1 'polypeptide(L)'
;MVIPPLSNSPGVLGLLAMGYTSVRYISLMEAVERVLRDLGGSADLDTLLREVWRRYVEHGDGEKVVMRLYRHPSGRLWSPDAEEALRVLEAAGVIVKRGRWVALRGA
;
A
#
# COMPACT_ATOMS: atom_id res chain seq x y z
N MET A 1 19.13 -63.13 17.35
CA MET A 1 18.02 -62.20 17.03
C MET A 1 18.65 -60.84 16.77
N VAL A 2 18.72 -60.42 15.51
CA VAL A 2 19.48 -59.25 15.05
C VAL A 2 18.51 -58.09 14.87
N ILE A 3 18.72 -57.00 15.59
CA ILE A 3 17.92 -55.76 15.49
C ILE A 3 18.62 -54.86 14.45
N PRO A 4 18.01 -54.51 13.30
CA PRO A 4 18.62 -53.58 12.36
C PRO A 4 18.58 -52.13 12.92
N PRO A 5 19.59 -51.29 12.63
CA PRO A 5 19.57 -49.89 13.03
C PRO A 5 18.53 -49.11 12.20
N LEU A 6 17.82 -48.22 12.90
CA LEU A 6 16.83 -47.30 12.32
C LEU A 6 17.49 -46.42 11.26
N SER A 7 16.95 -46.49 10.05
CA SER A 7 17.31 -45.65 8.92
C SER A 7 17.10 -44.17 9.28
N ASN A 8 18.19 -43.40 9.25
CA ASN A 8 18.16 -41.94 9.32
C ASN A 8 17.39 -41.41 8.11
N SER A 9 16.14 -40.98 8.31
CA SER A 9 15.40 -40.19 7.33
C SER A 9 15.86 -38.72 7.42
N PRO A 10 16.56 -38.15 6.43
CA PRO A 10 16.83 -36.73 6.38
C PRO A 10 15.61 -36.04 5.75
N GLY A 11 14.51 -35.93 6.51
CA GLY A 11 13.20 -35.63 5.91
C GLY A 11 12.43 -34.43 6.48
N VAL A 12 12.89 -33.76 7.54
CA VAL A 12 12.02 -32.80 8.26
C VAL A 12 12.75 -31.53 8.74
N LEU A 13 13.72 -31.03 7.97
CA LEU A 13 14.37 -29.73 8.26
C LEU A 13 14.20 -28.68 7.15
N GLY A 14 13.46 -29.00 6.09
CA GLY A 14 13.25 -28.09 4.95
C GLY A 14 11.95 -27.28 4.94
N LEU A 15 11.02 -27.50 5.90
CA LEU A 15 9.63 -27.06 5.76
C LEU A 15 9.14 -26.02 6.79
N LEU A 16 10.04 -25.32 7.49
CA LEU A 16 9.66 -24.29 8.47
C LEU A 16 10.21 -22.89 8.16
N ALA A 17 10.81 -22.68 6.99
CA ALA A 17 11.08 -21.34 6.47
C ALA A 17 9.84 -20.75 5.78
N MET A 18 8.65 -20.89 6.38
CA MET A 18 7.52 -20.03 6.06
C MET A 18 7.84 -18.69 6.69
N GLY A 19 8.55 -17.85 5.93
CA GLY A 19 8.87 -16.48 6.32
C GLY A 19 7.59 -15.81 6.80
N TYR A 20 7.58 -15.40 8.06
CA TYR A 20 6.57 -14.49 8.58
C TYR A 20 6.66 -13.23 7.72
N THR A 21 5.78 -13.08 6.73
CA THR A 21 5.68 -11.84 5.97
C THR A 21 5.12 -10.81 6.95
N SER A 22 6.02 -10.09 7.63
CA SER A 22 5.65 -9.05 8.58
C SER A 22 4.97 -7.93 7.79
N VAL A 23 3.66 -7.79 7.94
CA VAL A 23 2.92 -6.68 7.36
C VAL A 23 3.10 -5.46 8.26
N ARG A 24 3.67 -4.39 7.71
CA ARG A 24 3.79 -3.09 8.36
C ARG A 24 2.66 -2.18 7.91
N TYR A 25 1.89 -1.66 8.86
CA TYR A 25 0.93 -0.61 8.54
C TYR A 25 1.64 0.74 8.44
N ILE A 26 1.49 1.41 7.31
CA ILE A 26 2.01 2.77 7.07
C ILE A 26 0.86 3.77 7.08
N SER A 27 1.20 5.06 7.18
CA SER A 27 0.19 6.11 7.11
C SER A 27 -0.33 6.29 5.68
N LEU A 28 -1.60 6.67 5.52
CA LEU A 28 -2.16 6.98 4.21
C LEU A 28 -1.46 8.18 3.55
N MET A 29 -1.00 9.14 4.34
CA MET A 29 -0.20 10.28 3.86
C MET A 29 1.10 9.80 3.20
N GLU A 30 1.83 8.90 3.87
CA GLU A 30 3.06 8.32 3.35
C GLU A 30 2.82 7.53 2.06
N ALA A 31 1.74 6.73 2.00
CA ALA A 31 1.36 6.01 0.78
C ALA A 31 1.02 6.97 -0.37
N VAL A 32 0.27 8.04 -0.11
CA VAL A 32 -0.09 9.07 -1.10
C VAL A 32 1.17 9.74 -1.65
N GLU A 33 2.10 10.17 -0.81
CA GLU A 33 3.34 10.80 -1.25
C GLU A 33 4.18 9.86 -2.13
N ARG A 34 4.33 8.60 -1.72
CA ARG A 34 5.09 7.60 -2.49
C ARG A 34 4.45 7.35 -3.85
N VAL A 35 3.12 7.18 -3.91
CA VAL A 35 2.41 7.02 -5.19
C VAL A 35 2.58 8.25 -6.07
N LEU A 36 2.49 9.46 -5.53
CA LEU A 36 2.71 10.67 -6.32
C LEU A 36 4.14 10.73 -6.87
N ARG A 37 5.17 10.40 -6.08
CA ARG A 37 6.56 10.35 -6.55
C ARG A 37 6.70 9.35 -7.71
N ASP A 38 6.14 8.15 -7.55
CA ASP A 38 6.20 7.10 -8.57
C ASP A 38 5.44 7.45 -9.86
N LEU A 39 4.42 8.30 -9.75
CA LEU A 39 3.66 8.82 -10.90
C LEU A 39 4.31 10.06 -11.54
N GLY A 40 5.55 10.42 -11.16
CA GLY A 40 6.25 11.58 -11.71
C GLY A 40 5.90 12.90 -11.02
N GLY A 41 5.46 12.84 -9.76
CA GLY A 41 5.21 13.99 -8.91
C GLY A 41 3.81 14.60 -9.00
N SER A 42 2.97 14.15 -9.93
CA SER A 42 1.60 14.64 -10.06
C SER A 42 0.66 13.61 -10.68
N ALA A 43 -0.63 13.68 -10.31
CA ALA A 43 -1.65 12.79 -10.83
C ALA A 43 -3.05 13.38 -10.67
N ASP A 44 -4.01 12.85 -11.44
CA ASP A 44 -5.42 13.08 -11.14
C ASP A 44 -5.83 12.27 -9.91
N LEU A 45 -6.81 12.79 -9.17
CA LEU A 45 -7.26 12.18 -7.92
C LEU A 45 -7.79 10.75 -8.10
N ASP A 46 -8.48 10.41 -9.19
CA ASP A 46 -8.95 9.02 -9.38
C ASP A 46 -7.77 8.07 -9.62
N THR A 47 -6.78 8.49 -10.42
CA THR A 47 -5.54 7.70 -10.62
C THR A 47 -4.78 7.53 -9.31
N LEU A 48 -4.61 8.60 -8.53
CA LEU A 48 -3.96 8.54 -7.22
C LEU A 48 -4.66 7.56 -6.28
N LEU A 49 -5.98 7.68 -6.11
CA LEU A 49 -6.75 6.80 -5.22
C LEU A 49 -6.69 5.34 -5.66
N ARG A 50 -6.79 5.10 -6.99
CA ARG A 50 -6.68 3.76 -7.56
C ARG A 50 -5.33 3.14 -7.29
N GLU A 51 -4.25 3.89 -7.49
CA GLU A 51 -2.89 3.38 -7.28
C GLU A 51 -2.58 3.14 -5.80
N VAL A 52 -3.03 4.02 -4.90
CA VAL A 52 -2.91 3.80 -3.45
C VAL A 52 -3.66 2.52 -3.04
N TRP A 53 -4.90 2.36 -3.51
CA TRP A 53 -5.70 1.16 -3.24
C TRP A 53 -5.04 -0.11 -3.76
N ARG A 54 -4.66 -0.12 -5.04
CA ARG A 54 -4.04 -1.27 -5.70
C ARG A 54 -2.76 -1.71 -4.97
N ARG A 55 -1.89 -0.75 -4.61
CA ARG A 55 -0.56 -1.05 -4.04
C ARG A 55 -0.61 -1.38 -2.56
N TYR A 56 -1.36 -0.64 -1.75
CA TYR A 56 -1.27 -0.72 -0.29
C TYR A 56 -2.50 -1.32 0.39
N VAL A 57 -3.62 -1.48 -0.32
CA VAL A 57 -4.83 -2.12 0.24
C VAL A 57 -4.99 -3.53 -0.31
N GLU A 58 -4.99 -3.69 -1.63
CA GLU A 58 -5.19 -4.99 -2.29
C GLU A 58 -3.95 -5.88 -2.20
N HIS A 59 -2.82 -5.42 -2.75
CA HIS A 59 -1.64 -6.27 -2.92
C HIS A 59 -0.71 -6.21 -1.69
N GLY A 60 -0.47 -5.01 -1.15
CA GLY A 60 0.19 -4.79 0.13
C GLY A 60 1.38 -5.71 0.41
N ASP A 61 2.39 -5.64 -0.46
CA ASP A 61 3.61 -6.45 -0.44
C ASP A 61 4.52 -6.08 0.75
N GLY A 62 4.08 -6.41 1.96
CA GLY A 62 4.77 -6.12 3.22
C GLY A 62 4.42 -4.78 3.86
N GLU A 63 3.81 -3.84 3.12
CA GLU A 63 3.26 -2.59 3.66
C GLU A 63 1.79 -2.43 3.32
N LYS A 64 0.96 -2.06 4.31
CA LYS A 64 -0.48 -1.86 4.12
C LYS A 64 -0.98 -0.53 4.67
N VAL A 65 -2.07 -0.06 4.07
CA VAL A 65 -2.84 1.09 4.55
C VAL A 65 -4.29 0.69 4.74
N VAL A 66 -4.94 1.29 5.74
CA VAL A 66 -6.39 1.23 5.89
C VAL A 66 -6.99 2.45 5.19
N MET A 67 -7.79 2.20 4.16
CA MET A 67 -8.49 3.23 3.39
C MET A 67 -9.82 2.63 2.93
N ARG A 68 -10.89 3.41 2.95
CA ARG A 68 -12.16 3.05 2.31
C ARG A 68 -12.24 3.71 0.95
N LEU A 69 -12.56 2.95 -0.09
CA LEU A 69 -12.71 3.45 -1.45
C LEU A 69 -14.13 3.19 -1.95
N TYR A 70 -14.76 4.25 -2.44
CA TYR A 70 -16.11 4.24 -2.99
C TYR A 70 -16.07 4.70 -4.44
N ARG A 71 -17.10 4.28 -5.19
CA ARG A 71 -17.36 4.76 -6.55
C ARG A 71 -18.63 5.60 -6.53
N HIS A 72 -18.51 6.88 -6.84
CA HIS A 72 -19.64 7.79 -6.98
C HIS A 72 -20.44 7.47 -8.26
N PRO A 73 -21.76 7.72 -8.32
CA PRO A 73 -22.58 7.52 -9.52
C PRO A 73 -22.06 8.22 -10.79
N SER A 74 -21.24 9.25 -10.61
CA SER A 74 -20.57 9.96 -11.71
C SER A 74 -19.37 9.22 -12.31
N GLY A 75 -19.09 8.00 -11.86
CA GLY A 75 -17.94 7.18 -12.28
C GLY A 75 -16.63 7.49 -11.54
N ARG A 76 -16.63 8.51 -10.68
CA ARG A 76 -15.45 8.99 -9.94
C ARG A 76 -15.17 8.15 -8.70
N LEU A 77 -13.90 8.05 -8.33
CA LEU A 77 -13.49 7.47 -7.06
C LEU A 77 -13.55 8.53 -5.96
N TRP A 78 -13.89 8.08 -4.76
CA TRP A 78 -13.98 8.89 -3.57
C TRP A 78 -13.57 8.10 -2.34
N SER A 79 -12.87 8.73 -1.41
CA SER A 79 -12.45 8.14 -0.14
C SER A 79 -12.43 9.23 0.94
N PRO A 80 -13.19 9.09 2.03
CA PRO A 80 -13.17 10.07 3.12
C PRO A 80 -11.80 10.09 3.82
N ASP A 81 -11.16 8.92 3.94
CA ASP A 81 -9.84 8.78 4.55
C ASP A 81 -8.78 9.49 3.71
N ALA A 82 -8.84 9.35 2.39
CA ALA A 82 -7.92 10.04 1.50
C ALA A 82 -8.19 11.55 1.40
N GLU A 83 -9.45 11.99 1.49
CA GLU A 83 -9.77 13.42 1.54
C GLU A 83 -9.14 14.10 2.75
N GLU A 84 -9.22 13.46 3.91
CA GLU A 84 -8.59 13.97 5.12
C GLU A 84 -7.05 13.94 5.01
N ALA A 85 -6.47 12.84 4.53
CA ALA A 85 -5.02 12.74 4.31
C ALA A 85 -4.51 13.82 3.34
N LEU A 86 -5.22 14.07 2.24
CA LEU A 86 -4.87 15.11 1.28
C LEU A 86 -5.00 16.51 1.88
N ARG A 87 -6.02 16.76 2.70
CA ARG A 87 -6.17 18.05 3.41
C ARG A 87 -4.98 18.29 4.35
N VAL A 88 -4.56 17.27 5.09
CA VAL A 88 -3.40 17.38 5.99
C VAL A 88 -2.11 17.63 5.21
N LEU A 89 -1.87 16.89 4.12
CA LEU A 89 -0.69 17.07 3.26
C LEU A 89 -0.65 18.47 2.60
N GLU A 90 -1.81 18.99 2.19
CA GLU A 90 -1.92 20.33 1.61
C GLU A 90 -1.65 21.40 2.67
N ALA A 91 -2.21 21.25 3.88
CA ALA A 91 -1.95 22.16 5.00
C ALA A 91 -0.48 22.14 5.46
N ALA A 92 0.18 20.98 5.39
CA ALA A 92 1.60 20.82 5.65
C ALA A 92 2.48 21.37 4.51
N GLY A 93 1.89 21.80 3.39
CA GLY A 93 2.63 22.33 2.24
C GLY A 93 3.37 21.26 1.43
N VAL A 94 3.07 19.98 1.63
CA VAL A 94 3.70 18.85 0.92
C VAL A 94 3.12 18.69 -0.48
N ILE A 95 1.83 18.93 -0.65
CA ILE A 95 1.15 18.87 -1.93
C ILE A 95 0.47 20.19 -2.28
N VAL A 96 0.09 20.33 -3.54
CA VAL A 96 -0.82 21.36 -4.03
C VAL A 96 -1.97 20.67 -4.76
N LYS A 97 -3.21 21.07 -4.44
CA LYS A 97 -4.41 20.57 -5.11
C LYS A 97 -4.99 21.65 -6.02
N ARG A 98 -5.27 21.29 -7.28
CA ARG A 98 -5.94 22.15 -8.27
C ARG A 98 -7.13 21.42 -8.86
N GLY A 99 -8.30 21.64 -8.25
CA GLY A 99 -9.50 20.87 -8.57
C GLY A 99 -9.30 19.39 -8.27
N ARG A 100 -9.25 18.57 -9.33
CA ARG A 100 -9.00 17.13 -9.26
C ARG A 100 -7.53 16.74 -9.45
N TRP A 101 -6.67 17.69 -9.73
CA TRP A 101 -5.24 17.45 -9.90
C TRP A 101 -4.53 17.60 -8.56
N VAL A 102 -3.61 16.68 -8.26
CA VAL A 102 -2.78 16.67 -7.05
C VAL A 102 -1.32 16.57 -7.48
N ALA A 103 -0.46 17.42 -6.93
CA ALA A 103 0.97 17.41 -7.21
C ALA A 103 1.78 17.60 -5.93
N LEU A 104 2.96 16.98 -5.86
CA LEU A 104 3.95 17.27 -4.83
C LEU A 104 4.49 18.68 -5.02
N ARG A 105 4.68 19.40 -3.91
CA ARG A 105 5.31 20.71 -3.93
C ARG A 105 6.82 20.53 -4.09
N GLY A 106 7.37 21.00 -5.21
CA GLY A 106 8.80 20.92 -5.52
C GLY A 106 9.22 19.74 -6.40
N ALA A 107 8.25 19.02 -7.01
CA ALA A 107 8.49 18.07 -8.09
C ALA A 107 8.48 18.77 -9.46
#